data_AF-A0A7V8AWE8-F1
#
_entry.id   AF-A0A7V8AWE8-F1
#
_cell.length_a   1.000
_cell.length_b   1.000
_cell.length_c   1.000
_cell.angle_alpha   90.00
_cell.angle_beta   90.00
_cell.angle_gamma   90.00
#
_symmetry.space_group_name_H-M   'P 1'
#
loop_
_entity.id
_entity.type
_entity.pdbx_description
1 polymer ?
#
loop_
_entity_poly.entity_id
_entity_poly.type
_entity_poly.pdbx_seq_one_letter_code
_entity_poly.pdbx_strand_id
1 'polypeptide(L)'
;MFLTITLLIIIILLIVILFLNHHFMQNKLDTETYAKTQLVTKISSLTSENTYLKNEMLNIDANNDKHHHGIRKAKQELTDIMNTLIDTEKINFFEIINTSSLAVRHPLFDYARPFDYIVITEKGLFNIDVKNWKQKTFYHFNADANITTTDGDDVNTIDQAVGRYIAQQFHSQFQSTHPTSYTFIERIKNNSVVYDFYSHDPYKEAASNTQLLENKIKEKSNHSISNIGLVYFADGSVNLIDGPTKREQYAETVSSKSNLREVITKTVEQSTEALSQEQFDKLVAIFN
;
A
#
# COMPACT_ATOMS: atom_id res chain seq x y z
N MET A 1 -56.99 32.20 -70.61
CA MET A 1 -55.76 32.95 -70.28
C MET A 1 -55.62 33.27 -68.80
N PHE A 2 -56.69 33.64 -68.07
CA PHE A 2 -56.57 33.95 -66.63
C PHE A 2 -56.10 32.73 -65.81
N LEU A 3 -56.73 31.57 -66.00
CA LEU A 3 -56.46 30.33 -65.24
C LEU A 3 -55.04 29.78 -65.46
N THR A 4 -54.49 29.94 -66.66
CA THR A 4 -53.10 29.55 -66.99
C THR A 4 -52.08 30.47 -66.34
N ILE A 5 -52.39 31.76 -66.19
CA ILE A 5 -51.53 32.74 -65.51
C ILE A 5 -51.55 32.49 -63.99
N THR A 6 -52.72 32.21 -63.40
CA THR A 6 -52.80 31.87 -61.97
C THR A 6 -52.04 30.59 -61.64
N LEU A 7 -52.13 29.55 -62.48
CA LEU A 7 -51.39 28.31 -62.29
C LEU A 7 -49.87 28.53 -62.33
N LEU A 8 -49.39 29.39 -63.24
CA LEU A 8 -47.98 29.71 -63.37
C LEU A 8 -47.44 30.47 -62.15
N ILE A 9 -48.23 31.38 -61.58
CA ILE A 9 -47.88 32.09 -60.33
C ILE A 9 -47.79 31.11 -59.16
N ILE A 10 -48.74 30.17 -59.05
CA ILE A 10 -48.74 29.16 -57.99
C ILE A 10 -47.50 28.26 -58.11
N ILE A 11 -47.13 27.84 -59.33
CA ILE A 11 -45.93 27.02 -59.56
C ILE A 11 -44.66 27.76 -59.13
N ILE A 12 -44.52 29.04 -59.49
CA ILE A 12 -43.36 29.85 -59.08
C ILE A 12 -43.29 29.97 -57.56
N LEU A 13 -44.42 30.22 -56.90
CA LEU A 13 -44.47 30.33 -55.44
C LEU A 13 -44.10 29.00 -54.76
N LEU A 14 -44.52 27.88 -55.33
CA LEU A 14 -44.19 26.53 -54.84
C LEU A 14 -42.69 26.23 -54.97
N ILE A 15 -42.06 26.64 -56.08
CA ILE A 15 -40.61 26.52 -56.29
C ILE A 15 -39.84 27.34 -55.26
N VAL A 16 -40.28 28.57 -54.97
CA VAL A 16 -39.63 29.44 -53.97
C VAL A 16 -39.73 28.84 -52.57
N ILE A 17 -40.89 28.31 -52.18
CA ILE A 17 -41.08 27.64 -50.88
C ILE A 17 -40.18 26.40 -50.77
N LEU A 18 -40.07 25.60 -51.83
CA LEU A 18 -39.20 24.42 -51.86
C LEU A 18 -37.73 24.80 -51.65
N PHE A 19 -37.27 25.86 -52.31
CA PHE A 19 -35.90 26.35 -52.19
C PHE A 19 -35.60 26.86 -50.77
N LEU A 20 -36.53 27.64 -50.19
CA LEU A 20 -36.40 28.13 -48.81
C LEU A 20 -36.37 26.99 -47.78
N ASN A 21 -37.23 25.99 -47.94
CA ASN A 21 -37.25 24.83 -47.03
C ASN A 21 -35.98 23.99 -47.15
N HIS A 22 -35.48 23.78 -48.37
CA HIS A 22 -34.22 23.06 -48.59
C HIS A 22 -33.05 23.80 -47.91
N HIS A 23 -32.95 25.11 -48.10
CA HIS A 23 -31.90 25.91 -47.48
C HIS A 23 -32.00 25.92 -45.95
N PHE A 24 -33.20 26.02 -45.39
CA PHE A 24 -33.40 25.98 -43.95
C PHE A 24 -33.05 24.62 -43.33
N MET A 25 -33.43 23.52 -43.99
CA MET A 25 -33.09 22.17 -43.55
C MET A 25 -31.59 21.90 -43.63
N GLN A 26 -30.92 22.41 -44.67
CA GLN A 26 -29.47 22.27 -44.83
C GLN A 26 -28.72 23.04 -43.72
N ASN A 27 -29.11 24.29 -43.45
CA ASN A 27 -28.54 25.07 -42.36
C ASN A 27 -28.76 24.39 -40.99
N LYS A 28 -29.93 23.81 -40.75
CA LYS A 28 -30.20 23.06 -39.51
C LYS A 28 -29.29 21.82 -39.41
N LEU A 29 -29.14 21.08 -40.49
CA LEU A 29 -28.30 19.88 -40.54
C LEU A 29 -26.81 20.22 -40.30
N ASP A 30 -26.33 21.33 -40.86
CA ASP A 30 -24.96 21.82 -40.65
C ASP A 30 -24.73 22.23 -39.19
N THR A 31 -25.69 22.91 -38.56
CA THR A 31 -25.60 23.28 -37.13
C THR A 31 -25.59 22.07 -36.21
N GLU A 32 -26.42 21.06 -36.47
CA GLU A 32 -26.42 19.81 -35.70
C GLU A 32 -25.12 19.02 -35.89
N THR A 33 -24.59 18.98 -37.12
CA THR A 33 -23.32 18.31 -37.43
C THR A 33 -22.14 19.02 -36.75
N TYR A 34 -22.14 20.35 -36.74
CA TYR A 34 -21.14 21.14 -36.03
C TYR A 34 -21.21 20.91 -34.51
N ALA A 35 -22.41 20.94 -33.93
CA ALA A 35 -22.61 20.69 -32.50
C ALA A 35 -22.17 19.27 -32.10
N LYS A 36 -22.49 18.27 -32.92
CA LYS A 36 -22.06 16.88 -32.70
C LYS A 36 -20.54 16.76 -32.76
N THR A 37 -19.90 17.39 -33.73
CA THR A 37 -18.44 17.39 -33.87
C THR A 37 -17.78 18.02 -32.64
N GLN A 38 -18.28 19.18 -32.18
CA GLN A 38 -17.77 19.84 -30.97
C GLN A 38 -17.92 18.97 -29.71
N LEU A 39 -19.05 18.27 -29.56
CA LEU A 39 -19.26 17.34 -28.44
C LEU A 39 -18.30 16.15 -28.52
N VAL A 40 -18.10 15.56 -29.69
CA VAL A 40 -17.16 14.45 -29.88
C VAL A 40 -15.73 14.90 -29.59
N THR A 41 -15.32 16.07 -30.06
CA THR A 41 -14.00 16.64 -29.76
C THR A 41 -13.83 16.86 -28.26
N LYS A 42 -14.83 17.44 -27.57
CA LYS A 42 -14.78 17.65 -26.12
C LYS A 42 -14.75 16.33 -25.33
N ILE A 43 -15.52 15.32 -25.75
CA ILE A 43 -15.46 13.99 -25.14
C ILE A 43 -14.08 13.36 -25.35
N SER A 44 -13.53 13.46 -26.56
CA SER A 44 -12.20 12.93 -26.86
C SER A 44 -11.10 13.64 -26.06
N SER A 45 -11.19 14.96 -25.90
CA SER A 45 -10.24 15.73 -25.10
C SER A 45 -10.35 15.36 -23.63
N LEU A 46 -11.56 15.29 -23.07
CA LEU A 46 -11.77 14.85 -21.68
C LEU A 46 -11.32 13.41 -21.46
N THR A 47 -11.51 12.52 -22.43
CA THR A 47 -11.04 11.13 -22.33
C THR A 47 -9.51 11.05 -22.39
N SER A 48 -8.88 11.85 -23.25
CA SER A 48 -7.42 11.97 -23.34
C SER A 48 -6.81 12.59 -22.07
N GLU A 49 -7.48 13.57 -21.48
CA GLU A 49 -7.07 14.20 -20.23
C GLU A 49 -7.24 13.23 -19.06
N ASN A 50 -8.34 12.49 -19.00
CA ASN A 50 -8.58 11.50 -17.94
C ASN A 50 -7.61 10.31 -18.04
N THR A 51 -7.26 9.88 -19.25
CA THR A 51 -6.21 8.87 -19.47
C THR A 51 -4.82 9.42 -19.15
N TYR A 52 -4.53 10.67 -19.52
CA TYR A 52 -3.29 11.36 -19.14
C TYR A 52 -3.17 11.49 -17.62
N LEU A 53 -4.18 11.99 -16.93
CA LEU A 53 -4.23 12.10 -15.47
C LEU A 53 -4.11 10.73 -14.79
N LYS A 54 -4.79 9.70 -15.31
CA LYS A 54 -4.64 8.34 -14.80
C LYS A 54 -3.22 7.82 -14.98
N ASN A 55 -2.58 8.09 -16.12
CA ASN A 55 -1.19 7.72 -16.38
C ASN A 55 -0.23 8.56 -15.52
N GLU A 56 -0.53 9.83 -15.25
CA GLU A 56 0.22 10.71 -14.37
C GLU A 56 0.11 10.23 -12.90
N MET A 57 -1.07 9.80 -12.45
CA MET A 57 -1.26 9.15 -11.15
C MET A 57 -0.52 7.81 -11.02
N LEU A 58 -0.23 7.14 -12.15
CA LEU A 58 0.56 5.91 -12.21
C LEU A 58 2.08 6.17 -12.36
N ASN A 59 2.46 7.33 -12.92
CA ASN A 59 3.86 7.71 -13.19
C ASN A 59 4.48 8.62 -12.12
N ILE A 60 3.70 9.43 -11.42
CA ILE A 60 4.16 10.11 -10.20
C ILE A 60 4.39 8.99 -9.19
N ASP A 61 5.61 8.92 -8.65
CA ASP A 61 6.03 8.04 -7.56
C ASP A 61 4.99 8.03 -6.42
N ALA A 62 3.97 7.19 -6.57
CA ALA A 62 2.87 7.02 -5.65
C ALA A 62 3.34 6.46 -4.30
N ASN A 63 4.64 6.19 -4.15
CA ASN A 63 5.26 5.80 -2.90
C ASN A 63 5.59 7.00 -2.00
N ASN A 64 6.14 8.12 -2.48
CA ASN A 64 6.67 9.14 -1.55
C ASN A 64 5.59 9.92 -0.80
N ASP A 65 4.62 10.54 -1.49
CA ASP A 65 3.57 11.32 -0.82
C ASP A 65 2.60 10.44 -0.01
N LYS A 66 2.38 9.19 -0.44
CA LYS A 66 1.51 8.24 0.25
C LYS A 66 2.21 7.52 1.42
N HIS A 67 3.53 7.38 1.38
CA HIS A 67 4.31 6.87 2.52
C HIS A 67 4.24 7.85 3.69
N HIS A 68 4.42 9.16 3.45
CA HIS A 68 4.26 10.17 4.50
C HIS A 68 2.83 10.26 5.07
N HIS A 69 1.80 9.97 4.28
CA HIS A 69 0.44 9.84 4.79
C HIS A 69 0.26 8.59 5.66
N GLY A 70 0.74 7.43 5.18
CA GLY A 70 0.68 6.16 5.92
C GLY A 70 1.39 6.23 7.27
N ILE A 71 2.59 6.82 7.30
CA ILE A 71 3.38 7.06 8.52
C ILE A 71 2.59 7.92 9.52
N ARG A 72 2.03 9.06 9.08
CA ARG A 72 1.25 9.95 9.97
C ARG A 72 0.01 9.25 10.53
N LYS A 73 -0.70 8.50 9.69
CA LYS A 73 -1.87 7.72 10.09
C LYS A 73 -1.49 6.64 11.10
N ALA A 74 -0.41 5.90 10.85
CA ALA A 74 0.11 4.89 11.76
C ALA A 74 0.43 5.49 13.13
N LYS A 75 1.09 6.66 13.17
CA LYS A 75 1.34 7.35 14.45
C LYS A 75 0.06 7.67 15.20
N GLN A 76 -0.94 8.22 14.52
CA GLN A 76 -2.24 8.52 15.14
C GLN A 76 -2.90 7.26 15.69
N GLU A 77 -2.91 6.16 14.92
CA GLU A 77 -3.51 4.90 15.35
C GLU A 77 -2.74 4.26 16.51
N LEU A 78 -1.40 4.33 16.51
CA LEU A 78 -0.58 3.89 17.64
C LEU A 78 -0.88 4.72 18.89
N THR A 79 -0.93 6.05 18.78
CA THR A 79 -1.30 6.92 19.90
C THR A 79 -2.69 6.60 20.45
N ASP A 80 -3.69 6.40 19.59
CA ASP A 80 -5.04 5.98 20.01
C ASP A 80 -5.02 4.65 20.77
N ILE A 81 -4.28 3.65 20.26
CA ILE A 81 -4.15 2.33 20.88
C ILE A 81 -3.48 2.46 22.25
N MET A 82 -2.36 3.18 22.33
CA MET A 82 -1.62 3.37 23.58
C MET A 82 -2.44 4.12 24.64
N ASN A 83 -3.13 5.20 24.26
CA ASN A 83 -4.04 5.91 25.15
C ASN A 83 -5.15 5.00 25.66
N THR A 84 -5.72 4.16 24.78
CA THR A 84 -6.74 3.20 25.20
C THR A 84 -6.18 2.17 26.19
N LEU A 85 -4.92 1.77 26.06
CA LEU A 85 -4.25 0.87 27.01
C LEU A 85 -4.00 1.54 28.36
N ILE A 86 -3.69 2.85 28.39
CA ILE A 86 -3.64 3.64 29.64
C ILE A 86 -5.04 3.74 30.26
N ASP A 87 -6.05 4.12 29.48
CA ASP A 87 -7.43 4.30 29.96
C ASP A 87 -8.03 3.00 30.51
N THR A 88 -7.55 1.85 30.04
CA THR A 88 -7.93 0.52 30.52
C THR A 88 -7.00 -0.04 31.58
N GLU A 89 -6.08 0.78 32.12
CA GLU A 89 -5.10 0.43 33.16
C GLU A 89 -4.22 -0.78 32.79
N LYS A 90 -4.06 -1.05 31.49
CA LYS A 90 -3.21 -2.14 30.98
C LYS A 90 -1.76 -1.74 30.93
N ILE A 91 -1.48 -0.46 30.69
CA ILE A 91 -0.14 0.13 30.79
C ILE A 91 -0.19 1.45 31.58
N ASN A 92 0.94 1.87 32.13
CA ASN A 92 1.07 3.13 32.86
C ASN A 92 1.74 4.21 32.01
N PHE A 93 2.76 3.86 31.24
CA PHE A 93 3.59 4.81 30.51
C PHE A 93 3.93 4.28 29.12
N PHE A 94 3.94 5.17 28.13
CA PHE A 94 4.46 4.86 26.81
C PHE A 94 5.18 6.04 26.19
N GLU A 95 6.09 5.75 25.27
CA GLU A 95 6.75 6.73 24.42
C GLU A 95 6.77 6.21 22.98
N ILE A 96 6.49 7.09 22.01
CA ILE A 96 6.56 6.75 20.58
C ILE A 96 7.74 7.50 19.97
N ILE A 97 8.80 6.76 19.69
CA ILE A 97 10.03 7.30 19.11
C ILE A 97 9.97 7.19 17.60
N ASN A 98 10.24 8.30 16.92
CA ASN A 98 10.41 8.31 15.47
C ASN A 98 11.87 7.98 15.14
N THR A 99 12.11 6.94 14.36
CA THR A 99 13.47 6.51 14.02
C THR A 99 14.17 7.49 13.09
N SER A 100 13.42 8.28 12.31
CA SER A 100 13.99 9.32 11.43
C SER A 100 14.69 10.45 12.17
N SER A 101 14.40 10.65 13.47
CA SER A 101 15.12 11.61 14.31
C SER A 101 16.40 11.04 14.92
N LEU A 102 16.66 9.74 14.80
CA LEU A 102 17.82 9.09 15.38
C LEU A 102 19.08 9.47 14.59
N ALA A 103 20.13 9.92 15.29
CA ALA A 103 21.38 10.29 14.65
C ALA A 103 22.07 9.08 14.00
N VAL A 104 22.67 9.27 12.81
CA VAL A 104 23.38 8.19 12.08
C VAL A 104 24.51 7.56 12.91
N ARG A 105 25.10 8.32 13.84
CA ARG A 105 26.16 7.83 14.75
C ARG A 105 25.63 7.10 15.97
N HIS A 106 24.31 7.03 16.14
CA HIS A 106 23.70 6.41 17.30
C HIS A 106 23.96 4.90 17.28
N PRO A 107 24.33 4.26 18.41
CA PRO A 107 24.70 2.83 18.41
C PRO A 107 23.55 1.87 18.03
N LEU A 108 22.31 2.33 18.07
CA LEU A 108 21.13 1.56 17.64
C LEU A 108 20.67 1.90 16.21
N PHE A 109 21.33 2.84 15.53
CA PHE A 109 20.86 3.39 14.27
C PHE A 109 20.65 2.32 13.20
N ASP A 110 21.64 1.47 12.96
CA ASP A 110 21.58 0.47 11.88
C ASP A 110 20.44 -0.53 12.06
N TYR A 111 20.09 -0.84 13.31
CA TYR A 111 19.04 -1.80 13.64
C TYR A 111 17.65 -1.15 13.76
N ALA A 112 17.59 0.13 14.14
CA ALA A 112 16.35 0.89 14.27
C ALA A 112 15.87 1.48 12.95
N ARG A 113 16.79 1.77 12.02
CA ARG A 113 16.50 2.41 10.73
C ARG A 113 15.42 1.73 9.87
N PRO A 114 15.29 0.39 9.84
CA PRO A 114 14.26 -0.28 9.04
C PRO A 114 12.83 -0.04 9.54
N PHE A 115 12.68 0.41 10.79
CA PHE A 115 11.39 0.73 11.38
C PHE A 115 11.12 2.24 11.26
N ASP A 116 9.86 2.64 11.15
CA ASP A 116 9.46 4.06 11.16
C ASP A 116 9.23 4.55 12.61
N TYR A 117 8.69 3.68 13.45
CA TYR A 117 8.41 3.98 14.86
C TYR A 117 8.91 2.88 15.78
N ILE A 118 9.38 3.27 16.96
CA ILE A 118 9.60 2.36 18.09
C ILE A 118 8.68 2.82 19.20
N VAL A 119 7.72 1.97 19.57
CA VAL A 119 6.83 2.22 20.70
C VAL A 119 7.38 1.47 21.91
N ILE A 120 7.65 2.23 22.96
CA ILE A 120 8.19 1.74 24.21
C ILE A 120 7.09 1.85 25.25
N THR A 121 6.81 0.76 25.95
CA THR A 121 5.90 0.71 27.09
C THR A 121 6.64 0.11 28.27
N GLU A 122 6.08 0.19 29.48
CA GLU A 122 6.71 -0.51 30.60
C GLU A 122 6.64 -2.05 30.48
N LYS A 123 5.82 -2.60 29.58
CA LYS A 123 5.62 -4.05 29.42
C LYS A 123 6.20 -4.63 28.13
N GLY A 124 6.60 -3.80 27.17
CA GLY A 124 6.98 -4.26 25.84
C GLY A 124 7.56 -3.18 24.96
N LEU A 125 8.31 -3.61 23.95
CA LEU A 125 8.88 -2.80 22.90
C LEU A 125 8.35 -3.28 21.56
N PHE A 126 7.82 -2.35 20.77
CA PHE A 126 7.22 -2.62 19.48
C PHE A 126 7.98 -1.84 18.42
N ASN A 127 8.54 -2.53 17.43
CA ASN A 127 9.23 -1.89 16.29
C ASN A 127 8.31 -1.90 15.08
N ILE A 128 7.81 -0.74 14.67
CA ILE A 128 6.78 -0.63 13.63
C ILE A 128 7.42 -0.17 12.32
N ASP A 129 7.32 -1.01 11.30
CA ASP A 129 7.65 -0.70 9.91
C ASP A 129 6.36 -0.45 9.13
N VAL A 130 6.13 0.79 8.67
CA VAL A 130 4.89 1.21 8.02
C VAL A 130 5.01 1.06 6.51
N LYS A 131 4.23 0.13 5.97
CA LYS A 131 4.16 -0.13 4.52
C LYS A 131 2.86 0.39 3.92
N ASN A 132 2.96 0.86 2.67
CA ASN A 132 1.81 1.31 1.89
C ASN A 132 1.72 0.54 0.56
N TRP A 133 1.11 -0.64 0.58
CA TRP A 133 0.94 -1.48 -0.60
C TRP A 133 -0.52 -1.55 -1.00
N LYS A 134 -0.93 -0.65 -1.90
CA LYS A 134 -2.30 -0.63 -2.47
C LYS A 134 -2.51 -1.64 -3.61
N GLN A 135 -1.47 -2.41 -3.91
CA GLN A 135 -1.40 -3.33 -5.03
C GLN A 135 -1.41 -4.76 -4.51
N LYS A 136 -1.78 -5.70 -5.39
CA LYS A 136 -1.69 -7.13 -5.09
C LYS A 136 -0.23 -7.45 -4.76
N THR A 137 0.00 -7.89 -3.53
CA THR A 137 1.34 -8.08 -2.99
C THR A 137 1.56 -9.53 -2.65
N PHE A 138 2.58 -10.11 -3.25
CA PHE A 138 3.04 -11.46 -2.96
C PHE A 138 4.11 -11.34 -1.88
N TYR A 139 3.78 -11.80 -0.69
CA TYR A 139 4.56 -11.54 0.50
C TYR A 139 5.30 -12.79 0.96
N HIS A 140 6.62 -12.68 1.11
CA HIS A 140 7.47 -13.71 1.68
C HIS A 140 7.43 -15.08 0.94
N PHE A 141 7.55 -15.04 -0.39
CA PHE A 141 7.63 -16.25 -1.23
C PHE A 141 9.05 -16.77 -1.36
N ASN A 142 9.26 -18.06 -1.08
CA ASN A 142 10.54 -18.72 -1.31
C ASN A 142 10.59 -19.34 -2.72
N ALA A 143 11.76 -19.30 -3.36
CA ALA A 143 12.02 -19.95 -4.63
C ALA A 143 12.35 -21.45 -4.52
N ASP A 144 12.39 -22.01 -3.31
CA ASP A 144 12.74 -23.42 -3.09
C ASP A 144 11.77 -24.37 -3.82
N ALA A 145 12.32 -25.09 -4.80
CA ALA A 145 11.60 -26.04 -5.65
C ALA A 145 11.13 -27.28 -4.89
N ASN A 146 11.70 -27.55 -3.71
CA ASN A 146 11.36 -28.71 -2.89
C ASN A 146 10.14 -28.48 -1.99
N ILE A 147 9.56 -27.28 -1.97
CA ILE A 147 8.26 -27.03 -1.34
C ILE A 147 7.17 -27.54 -2.29
N THR A 148 7.16 -28.85 -2.56
CA THR A 148 5.94 -29.55 -2.98
C THR A 148 4.96 -29.39 -1.83
N THR A 149 3.82 -28.74 -2.09
CA THR A 149 2.60 -28.69 -1.26
C THR A 149 2.69 -29.61 -0.06
N THR A 150 3.33 -29.15 1.02
CA THR A 150 3.48 -30.00 2.19
C THR A 150 2.09 -30.12 2.77
N ASP A 151 1.63 -31.37 2.81
CA ASP A 151 0.34 -31.82 3.33
C ASP A 151 -0.06 -31.03 4.58
N GLY A 152 -1.26 -30.42 4.57
CA GLY A 152 -1.88 -30.01 5.83
C GLY A 152 -2.90 -28.89 5.80
N ASP A 153 -2.72 -27.84 5.00
CA ASP A 153 -3.61 -26.67 5.05
C ASP A 153 -4.17 -26.31 3.68
N ASP A 154 -5.46 -26.60 3.52
CA ASP A 154 -6.34 -26.10 2.47
C ASP A 154 -6.21 -24.58 2.38
N VAL A 155 -5.52 -24.06 1.36
CA VAL A 155 -5.97 -23.07 0.37
C VAL A 155 -4.80 -22.83 -0.61
N ASN A 156 -4.59 -23.73 -1.58
CA ASN A 156 -3.81 -23.40 -2.78
C ASN A 156 -4.66 -22.49 -3.67
N THR A 157 -4.72 -21.20 -3.35
CA THR A 157 -5.28 -20.20 -4.26
C THR A 157 -4.44 -20.12 -5.53
N ILE A 158 -5.07 -19.88 -6.68
CA ILE A 158 -4.37 -19.64 -7.96
C ILE A 158 -3.25 -18.61 -7.77
N ASP A 159 -3.48 -17.60 -6.93
CA ASP A 159 -2.52 -16.57 -6.60
C ASP A 159 -1.26 -17.09 -5.91
N GLN A 160 -1.35 -18.09 -5.02
CA GLN A 160 -0.15 -18.69 -4.43
C GLN A 160 0.68 -19.46 -5.46
N ALA A 161 0.02 -20.17 -6.39
CA ALA A 161 0.71 -20.86 -7.47
C ALA A 161 1.42 -19.86 -8.40
N VAL A 162 0.74 -18.76 -8.76
CA VAL A 162 1.31 -17.65 -9.54
C VAL A 162 2.48 -17.00 -8.79
N GLY A 163 2.34 -16.74 -7.49
CA GLY A 163 3.38 -16.15 -6.67
C GLY A 163 4.66 -17.00 -6.61
N ARG A 164 4.51 -18.32 -6.43
CA ARG A 164 5.64 -19.26 -6.46
C ARG A 164 6.32 -19.29 -7.82
N TYR A 165 5.54 -19.36 -8.90
CA TYR A 165 6.07 -19.38 -10.26
C TYR A 165 6.90 -18.12 -10.53
N ILE A 166 6.37 -16.94 -10.20
CA ILE A 166 7.07 -15.67 -10.41
C ILE A 166 8.35 -15.59 -9.56
N ALA A 167 8.29 -15.99 -8.29
CA ALA A 167 9.47 -16.01 -7.41
C ALA A 167 10.57 -16.94 -7.95
N GLN A 168 10.20 -18.12 -8.46
CA GLN A 168 11.13 -19.06 -9.09
C GLN A 168 11.71 -18.53 -10.39
N GLN A 169 10.89 -17.93 -11.25
CA GLN A 169 11.37 -17.33 -12.51
C GLN A 169 12.36 -16.21 -12.22
N PHE A 170 12.07 -15.34 -11.26
CA PHE A 170 12.99 -14.28 -10.84
C PHE A 170 14.28 -14.85 -10.26
N HIS A 171 14.19 -15.80 -9.33
CA HIS A 171 15.34 -16.43 -8.71
C HIS A 171 16.27 -17.10 -9.73
N SER A 172 15.71 -17.77 -10.75
CA SER A 172 16.50 -18.47 -11.77
C SER A 172 17.40 -17.54 -12.60
N GLN A 173 17.10 -16.24 -12.67
CA GLN A 173 17.93 -15.25 -13.35
C GLN A 173 19.29 -15.04 -12.69
N PHE A 174 19.39 -15.31 -11.38
CA PHE A 174 20.60 -15.03 -10.59
C PHE A 174 21.55 -16.22 -10.46
N GLN A 175 21.20 -17.39 -11.03
CA GLN A 175 21.99 -18.63 -10.96
C GLN A 175 22.44 -19.01 -9.53
N SER A 176 21.70 -18.59 -8.51
CA SER A 176 21.99 -18.86 -7.11
C SER A 176 21.29 -20.15 -6.67
N THR A 177 21.94 -20.91 -5.78
CA THR A 177 21.32 -22.06 -5.10
C THR A 177 20.84 -21.72 -3.70
N HIS A 178 21.05 -20.49 -3.23
CA HIS A 178 20.66 -20.07 -1.88
C HIS A 178 19.17 -19.74 -1.82
N PRO A 179 18.37 -20.47 -1.02
CA PRO A 179 16.94 -20.20 -0.90
C PRO A 179 16.75 -18.81 -0.31
N THR A 180 16.08 -17.96 -1.07
CA THR A 180 15.82 -16.56 -0.71
C THR A 180 14.32 -16.33 -0.72
N SER A 181 13.83 -15.58 0.27
CA SER A 181 12.43 -15.14 0.28
C SER A 181 12.31 -13.81 -0.45
N TYR A 182 11.26 -13.69 -1.24
CA TYR A 182 10.97 -12.54 -2.06
C TYR A 182 9.60 -11.97 -1.69
N THR A 183 9.56 -10.66 -1.53
CA THR A 183 8.32 -9.90 -1.53
C THR A 183 8.27 -9.05 -2.80
N PHE A 184 7.13 -9.03 -3.47
CA PHE A 184 6.96 -8.28 -4.72
C PHE A 184 5.51 -7.86 -4.94
N ILE A 185 5.33 -6.78 -5.70
CA ILE A 185 4.01 -6.22 -6.02
C ILE A 185 3.69 -6.40 -7.50
N GLU A 186 2.42 -6.66 -7.79
CA GLU A 186 1.90 -6.67 -9.16
C GLU A 186 1.45 -5.27 -9.59
N ARG A 187 2.04 -4.77 -10.67
CA ARG A 187 1.67 -3.51 -11.32
C ARG A 187 1.04 -3.77 -12.67
N ILE A 188 -0.26 -3.50 -12.77
CA ILE A 188 -0.99 -3.56 -14.03
C ILE A 188 -0.79 -2.23 -14.77
N LYS A 189 -0.07 -2.26 -15.89
CA LYS A 189 0.02 -1.16 -16.87
C LYS A 189 -0.93 -1.45 -18.04
N ASN A 190 -1.25 -0.44 -18.84
CA ASN A 190 -2.27 -0.52 -19.91
C ASN A 190 -2.14 -1.74 -20.84
N ASN A 191 -0.93 -2.27 -21.05
CA ASN A 191 -0.67 -3.42 -21.94
C ASN A 191 0.29 -4.47 -21.35
N SER A 192 0.62 -4.41 -20.06
CA SER A 192 1.60 -5.33 -19.45
C SER A 192 1.39 -5.46 -17.94
N VAL A 193 1.65 -6.63 -17.40
CA VAL A 193 1.79 -6.84 -15.95
C VAL A 193 3.28 -6.83 -15.62
N VAL A 194 3.68 -5.98 -14.68
CA VAL A 194 5.06 -5.86 -14.20
C VAL A 194 5.09 -6.27 -12.73
N TYR A 195 6.05 -7.12 -12.36
CA TYR A 195 6.29 -7.52 -10.97
C TYR A 195 7.50 -6.77 -10.43
N ASP A 196 7.29 -5.91 -9.46
CA ASP A 196 8.36 -5.13 -8.83
C ASP A 196 8.78 -5.80 -7.52
N PHE A 197 10.01 -6.29 -7.48
CA PHE A 197 10.60 -6.97 -6.34
C PHE A 197 11.23 -5.99 -5.36
N TYR A 198 11.00 -6.20 -4.07
CA TYR A 198 11.74 -5.48 -3.04
C TYR A 198 13.17 -6.02 -2.95
N SER A 199 14.11 -5.12 -2.65
CA SER A 199 15.52 -5.50 -2.46
C SER A 199 15.71 -6.45 -1.28
N HIS A 200 14.89 -6.31 -0.24
CA HIS A 200 14.88 -7.15 0.94
C HIS A 200 13.44 -7.54 1.28
N ASP A 201 13.28 -8.71 1.87
CA ASP A 201 11.98 -9.15 2.37
C ASP A 201 11.65 -8.42 3.67
N PRO A 202 10.59 -7.58 3.72
CA PRO A 202 10.32 -6.72 4.88
C PRO A 202 10.06 -7.51 6.16
N TYR A 203 9.49 -8.71 6.03
CA TYR A 203 9.25 -9.58 7.17
C TYR A 203 10.56 -10.08 7.80
N LYS A 204 11.47 -10.64 6.98
CA LYS A 204 12.79 -11.09 7.45
C LYS A 204 13.63 -9.95 8.00
N GLU A 205 13.58 -8.80 7.35
CA GLU A 205 14.28 -7.60 7.81
C GLU A 205 13.75 -7.17 9.18
N ALA A 206 12.42 -7.12 9.38
CA ALA A 206 11.82 -6.81 10.66
C ALA A 206 12.17 -7.83 11.75
N ALA A 207 12.14 -9.14 11.45
CA ALA A 207 12.46 -10.19 12.42
C ALA A 207 13.93 -10.12 12.85
N SER A 208 14.85 -10.07 11.90
CA SER A 208 16.29 -9.99 12.17
C SER A 208 16.65 -8.74 12.95
N ASN A 209 16.13 -7.58 12.56
CA ASN A 209 16.45 -6.31 13.24
C ASN A 209 15.82 -6.22 14.63
N THR A 210 14.62 -6.78 14.82
CA THR A 210 13.99 -6.88 16.16
C THR A 210 14.86 -7.70 17.10
N GLN A 211 15.35 -8.87 16.65
CA GLN A 211 16.23 -9.70 17.46
C GLN A 211 17.55 -8.99 17.80
N LEU A 212 18.14 -8.28 16.84
CA LEU A 212 19.37 -7.51 17.07
C LEU A 212 19.15 -6.33 18.03
N LEU A 213 18.03 -5.62 17.90
CA LEU A 213 17.63 -4.57 18.83
C LEU A 213 17.44 -5.11 20.24
N GLU A 214 16.75 -6.23 20.40
CA GLU A 214 16.54 -6.86 21.71
C GLU A 214 17.89 -7.17 22.39
N ASN A 215 18.80 -7.81 21.65
CA ASN A 215 20.13 -8.14 22.15
C ASN A 215 20.92 -6.89 22.56
N LYS A 216 20.87 -5.81 21.76
CA LYS A 216 21.57 -4.55 22.06
C LYS A 216 20.95 -3.76 23.20
N ILE A 217 19.64 -3.79 23.32
CA ILE A 217 18.95 -3.18 24.46
C ILE A 217 19.31 -3.95 25.73
N LYS A 218 19.27 -5.28 25.69
CA LYS A 218 19.67 -6.13 26.83
C LYS A 218 21.11 -5.89 27.25
N GLU A 219 22.04 -5.74 26.30
CA GLU A 219 23.45 -5.41 26.59
C GLU A 219 23.61 -4.05 27.30
N LYS A 220 22.81 -3.05 26.93
CA LYS A 220 22.91 -1.69 27.49
C LYS A 220 22.11 -1.49 28.77
N SER A 221 20.92 -2.10 28.87
CA SER A 221 19.97 -1.88 29.96
C SER A 221 20.04 -2.96 31.04
N ASN A 222 20.66 -4.11 30.77
CA ASN A 222 20.63 -5.33 31.59
C ASN A 222 19.21 -5.87 31.88
N HIS A 223 18.20 -5.46 31.11
CA HIS A 223 16.82 -5.91 31.27
C HIS A 223 16.32 -6.58 29.99
N SER A 224 15.53 -7.64 30.15
CA SER A 224 14.84 -8.31 29.06
C SER A 224 13.42 -7.74 28.98
N ILE A 225 13.04 -7.22 27.82
CA ILE A 225 11.68 -6.72 27.57
C ILE A 225 11.17 -7.45 26.34
N SER A 226 9.90 -7.86 26.36
CA SER A 226 9.23 -8.45 25.21
C SER A 226 9.34 -7.51 24.01
N ASN A 227 10.04 -7.94 22.97
CA ASN A 227 10.30 -7.15 21.78
C ASN A 227 9.66 -7.81 20.56
N ILE A 228 8.90 -7.05 19.77
CA ILE A 228 8.25 -7.55 18.56
C ILE A 228 8.33 -6.53 17.42
N GLY A 229 8.71 -7.03 16.24
CA GLY A 229 8.65 -6.29 14.98
C GLY A 229 7.27 -6.38 14.36
N LEU A 230 6.70 -5.26 13.95
CA LEU A 230 5.38 -5.18 13.35
C LEU A 230 5.51 -4.54 11.97
N VAL A 231 5.23 -5.33 10.93
CA VAL A 231 5.06 -4.79 9.58
C VAL A 231 3.60 -4.35 9.45
N TYR A 232 3.38 -3.03 9.50
CA TYR A 232 2.05 -2.42 9.58
C TYR A 232 1.59 -1.82 8.25
N PHE A 233 0.44 -2.25 7.76
CA PHE A 233 -0.19 -1.69 6.57
C PHE A 233 -1.25 -0.65 6.92
N ALA A 234 -0.82 0.60 7.06
CA ALA A 234 -1.68 1.71 7.47
C ALA A 234 -2.89 1.96 6.53
N ASP A 235 -2.81 1.55 5.27
CA ASP A 235 -3.85 1.82 4.27
C ASP A 235 -4.95 0.74 4.20
N GLY A 236 -4.89 -0.30 5.04
CA GLY A 236 -5.98 -1.25 5.28
C GLY A 236 -6.45 -2.09 4.09
N SER A 237 -5.81 -1.93 2.94
CA SER A 237 -6.24 -2.45 1.64
C SER A 237 -5.16 -3.35 1.07
N VAL A 238 -4.97 -4.51 1.68
CA VAL A 238 -3.94 -5.43 1.25
C VAL A 238 -4.59 -6.67 0.66
N ASN A 239 -4.52 -6.79 -0.67
CA ASN A 239 -4.58 -8.08 -1.33
C ASN A 239 -3.21 -8.75 -1.11
N LEU A 240 -2.96 -9.12 0.15
CA LEU A 240 -1.75 -9.82 0.57
C LEU A 240 -1.95 -11.30 0.23
N ILE A 241 -1.05 -11.84 -0.58
CA ILE A 241 -0.96 -13.28 -0.76
C ILE A 241 0.23 -13.70 0.06
N ASP A 242 -0.03 -14.40 1.15
CA ASP A 242 1.01 -14.94 2.02
C ASP A 242 1.69 -16.13 1.35
N GLY A 243 3.02 -16.12 1.36
CA GLY A 243 3.85 -17.24 0.97
C GLY A 243 3.77 -18.39 1.97
N PRO A 244 4.19 -19.61 1.57
CA PRO A 244 4.05 -20.83 2.36
C PRO A 244 5.04 -20.95 3.54
N THR A 245 5.93 -19.99 3.71
CA THR A 245 7.02 -20.11 4.68
C THR A 245 6.49 -19.87 6.09
N LYS A 246 6.91 -20.73 7.05
CA LYS A 246 6.62 -20.52 8.47
C LYS A 246 7.17 -19.16 8.90
N ARG A 247 6.28 -18.33 9.43
CA ARG A 247 6.60 -17.03 10.01
C ARG A 247 7.62 -17.21 11.16
N GLU A 248 8.66 -16.39 11.16
CA GLU A 248 9.73 -16.41 12.14
C GLU A 248 9.20 -15.90 13.49
N GLN A 249 9.84 -16.34 14.59
CA GLN A 249 9.62 -15.68 15.89
C GLN A 249 10.20 -14.26 15.78
N TYR A 250 9.64 -13.27 16.50
CA TYR A 250 10.05 -11.84 16.51
C TYR A 250 9.41 -10.88 15.50
N ALA A 251 8.64 -11.33 14.51
CA ALA A 251 7.90 -10.40 13.64
C ALA A 251 6.46 -10.85 13.35
N GLU A 252 5.55 -9.89 13.34
CA GLU A 252 4.17 -10.08 12.92
C GLU A 252 3.76 -9.08 11.84
N THR A 253 2.81 -9.49 11.01
CA THR A 253 2.31 -8.70 9.89
C THR A 253 0.87 -8.31 10.17
N VAL A 254 0.61 -7.00 10.09
CA VAL A 254 -0.62 -6.40 10.59
C VAL A 254 -1.24 -5.54 9.50
N SER A 255 -2.47 -5.89 9.10
CA SER A 255 -3.17 -5.25 7.98
C SER A 255 -4.28 -4.29 8.37
N SER A 256 -4.60 -4.16 9.66
CA SER A 256 -5.68 -3.29 10.13
C SER A 256 -5.41 -2.74 11.53
N LYS A 257 -6.06 -1.62 11.87
CA LYS A 257 -6.02 -1.04 13.22
C LYS A 257 -6.48 -2.03 14.30
N SER A 258 -7.49 -2.86 13.99
CA SER A 258 -7.99 -3.86 14.95
C SER A 258 -6.97 -4.95 15.20
N ASN A 259 -6.33 -5.47 14.15
CA ASN A 259 -5.27 -6.46 14.26
C ASN A 259 -4.04 -5.86 14.99
N LEU A 260 -3.68 -4.62 14.69
CA LEU A 260 -2.59 -3.90 15.39
C LEU A 260 -2.85 -3.82 16.89
N ARG A 261 -4.08 -3.45 17.26
CA ARG A 261 -4.50 -3.39 18.65
C ARG A 261 -4.48 -4.76 19.30
N GLU A 262 -4.95 -5.80 18.62
CA GLU A 262 -4.99 -7.16 19.14
C GLU A 262 -3.58 -7.68 19.44
N VAL A 263 -2.66 -7.56 18.48
CA VAL A 263 -1.26 -8.00 18.65
C VAL A 263 -0.60 -7.26 19.80
N ILE A 264 -0.67 -5.92 19.81
CA ILE A 264 -0.10 -5.12 20.90
C ILE A 264 -0.70 -5.50 22.25
N THR A 265 -2.03 -5.60 22.34
CA THR A 265 -2.72 -5.93 23.59
C THR A 265 -2.31 -7.31 24.09
N LYS A 266 -2.25 -8.31 23.19
CA LYS A 266 -1.84 -9.67 23.51
C LYS A 266 -0.39 -9.71 24.01
N THR A 267 0.54 -9.00 23.36
CA THR A 267 1.93 -8.92 23.81
C THR A 267 2.04 -8.27 25.19
N VAL A 268 1.28 -7.19 25.44
CA VAL A 268 1.24 -6.52 26.75
C VAL A 268 0.69 -7.45 27.83
N GLU A 269 -0.37 -8.21 27.55
CA GLU A 269 -0.98 -9.15 28.50
C GLU A 269 -0.12 -10.38 28.77
N GLN A 270 0.66 -10.83 27.79
CA GLN A 270 1.59 -11.96 27.93
C GLN A 270 2.89 -11.57 28.65
N SER A 271 3.17 -10.27 28.80
CA SER A 271 4.37 -9.81 29.46
C SER A 271 4.29 -10.03 30.97
N THR A 272 5.21 -10.84 31.49
CA THR A 272 5.28 -11.19 32.92
C THR A 272 6.02 -10.17 33.75
N GLU A 273 6.84 -9.32 33.12
CA GLU A 273 7.67 -8.32 33.79
C GLU A 273 7.30 -6.92 33.30
N ALA A 274 7.21 -5.98 34.24
CA ALA A 274 6.97 -4.57 33.97
C ALA A 274 8.14 -3.74 34.49
N LEU A 275 8.60 -2.78 33.68
CA LEU A 275 9.65 -1.84 34.03
C LEU A 275 9.15 -0.85 35.07
N SER A 276 10.02 -0.46 35.99
CA SER A 276 9.80 0.72 36.82
C SER A 276 9.92 2.00 35.98
N GLN A 277 9.38 3.10 36.49
CA GLN A 277 9.49 4.42 35.84
C GLN A 277 10.95 4.78 35.54
N GLU A 278 11.87 4.54 36.48
CA GLU A 278 13.28 4.86 36.29
C GLU A 278 13.94 3.99 35.20
N GLN A 279 13.55 2.72 35.11
CA GLN A 279 14.02 1.81 34.05
C GLN A 279 13.47 2.20 32.68
N PHE A 280 12.18 2.59 32.63
CA PHE A 280 11.53 3.11 31.43
C PHE A 280 12.23 4.38 30.95
N ASP A 281 12.43 5.37 31.82
CA ASP A 281 13.06 6.64 31.47
C ASP A 281 14.50 6.44 30.97
N LYS A 282 15.26 5.53 31.60
CA LYS A 282 16.61 5.15 31.13
C LYS A 282 16.56 4.53 29.75
N LEU A 283 15.59 3.68 29.47
CA LEU A 283 15.46 3.01 28.19
C LEU A 283 15.03 3.99 27.08
N VAL A 284 14.10 4.90 27.36
CA VAL A 284 13.75 6.00 26.46
C VAL A 284 14.97 6.89 26.17
N ALA A 285 15.78 7.21 27.19
CA ALA A 285 17.00 7.97 27.03
C ALA A 285 18.09 7.28 26.18
N ILE A 286 18.03 5.95 26.01
CA ILE A 286 18.93 5.25 25.08
C ILE A 286 18.61 5.59 23.62
N PHE A 287 17.42 6.08 23.31
CA PHE A 287 16.98 6.39 21.94
C PHE A 287 16.97 7.89 21.61
N ASN A 288 17.18 8.76 22.60
CA ASN A 288 17.26 10.22 22.45
C ASN A 288 18.73 10.68 22.40
#